data_AF-A0A212EZ26-F1
#
_entry.id   AF-A0A212EZ26-F1
#
_cell.length_a   1.000
_cell.length_b   1.000
_cell.length_c   1.000
_cell.angle_alpha   90.00
_cell.angle_beta   90.00
_cell.angle_gamma   90.00
#
_symmetry.space_group_name_H-M   'P 1'
#
loop_
_entity.id
_entity.type
_entity.pdbx_description
1 polymer ?
#
loop_
_entity_poly.entity_id
_entity_poly.type
_entity_poly.pdbx_seq_one_letter_code
_entity_poly.pdbx_strand_id
1 'polypeptide(L)' 'DETGPELPPLPENLDTLLYNEAKQLCTTYQLAKSELTGAFSRAQLGRWIKKPLEQDQFVCELLAAEPDVLFR' A
#
# COMPACT_ATOMS: atom_id res chain seq x y z
N ASP A 1 -15.31 -11.37 15.04
CA ASP A 1 -14.15 -11.89 14.28
C ASP A 1 -13.04 -10.87 14.22
N GLU A 2 -11.95 -11.13 14.95
CA GLU A 2 -10.75 -10.28 14.98
C GLU A 2 -9.68 -10.74 13.98
N THR A 3 -10.05 -11.56 13.01
CA THR A 3 -9.17 -11.95 11.92
C THR A 3 -9.23 -10.85 10.87
N GLY A 4 -8.18 -10.01 10.83
CA GLY A 4 -7.99 -9.03 9.77
C GLY A 4 -8.04 -9.69 8.38
N PRO A 5 -8.16 -8.90 7.30
CA PRO A 5 -8.24 -9.45 5.95
C PRO A 5 -7.03 -10.34 5.65
N GLU A 6 -7.29 -11.53 5.14
CA GLU A 6 -6.25 -12.47 4.71
C GLU A 6 -5.43 -11.82 3.59
N LEU A 7 -4.16 -11.57 3.87
CA LEU A 7 -3.24 -11.05 2.88
C LEU A 7 -2.87 -12.19 1.92
N PRO A 8 -2.77 -11.92 0.61
CA PRO A 8 -2.22 -12.91 -0.31
C PRO A 8 -0.79 -13.28 0.10
N PRO A 9 -0.34 -14.50 -0.22
CA PRO A 9 1.03 -14.91 0.05
C PRO A 9 2.01 -13.93 -0.60
N LEU A 10 3.10 -13.62 0.11
CA LEU A 10 4.13 -12.74 -0.40
C LEU A 10 4.75 -13.33 -1.67
N PRO A 11 5.01 -12.49 -2.70
CA PRO A 11 5.73 -12.93 -3.89
C PRO A 11 7.12 -13.45 -3.53
N GLU A 12 7.59 -14.48 -4.26
CA GLU A 12 8.92 -15.08 -4.01
C GLU A 12 10.07 -14.10 -4.31
N ASN A 13 9.89 -13.19 -5.27
CA ASN A 13 10.93 -12.25 -5.70
C ASN A 13 10.69 -10.85 -5.12
N LEU A 14 10.88 -10.70 -3.81
CA LEU A 14 10.71 -9.42 -3.12
C LEU A 14 11.71 -8.35 -3.58
N ASP A 15 12.90 -8.74 -4.04
CA ASP A 15 13.95 -7.82 -4.51
C ASP A 15 13.55 -7.04 -5.77
N THR A 16 12.64 -7.61 -6.57
CA THR A 16 12.13 -6.99 -7.80
C THR A 16 10.74 -6.41 -7.65
N LEU A 17 10.10 -6.63 -6.49
CA LEU A 17 8.73 -6.19 -6.24
C LEU A 17 8.72 -4.68 -6.00
N LEU A 18 7.99 -3.95 -6.84
CA LEU A 18 7.84 -2.52 -6.62
C LEU A 18 6.95 -2.25 -5.41
N TYR A 19 7.24 -1.16 -4.70
CA TYR A 19 6.47 -0.76 -3.52
C TYR A 19 4.99 -0.51 -3.84
N ASN A 20 4.68 0.05 -5.01
CA ASN A 20 3.29 0.19 -5.46
C ASN A 20 2.59 -1.17 -5.62
N GLU A 21 3.27 -2.19 -6.17
CA GLU A 21 2.74 -3.54 -6.34
C GLU A 21 2.50 -4.20 -4.98
N ALA A 22 3.47 -4.10 -4.07
CA ALA A 22 3.32 -4.57 -2.68
C ALA A 22 2.12 -3.90 -1.98
N LYS A 23 1.92 -2.59 -2.16
CA LYS A 23 0.74 -1.87 -1.66
C LYS A 23 -0.58 -2.39 -2.24
N GLN A 24 -0.60 -2.84 -3.49
CA GLN A 24 -1.82 -3.35 -4.14
C GLN A 24 -2.21 -4.76 -3.67
N LEU A 25 -1.29 -5.53 -3.10
CA LEU A 25 -1.56 -6.88 -2.60
C LEU A 25 -2.66 -6.90 -1.51
N CYS A 26 -2.77 -5.85 -0.69
CA CYS A 26 -3.84 -5.74 0.30
C CYS A 26 -5.14 -5.24 -0.34
N THR A 27 -5.85 -6.14 -1.03
CA THR A 27 -7.08 -5.84 -1.78
C THR A 27 -8.18 -5.25 -0.90
N THR A 28 -8.36 -5.74 0.32
CA THR A 28 -9.36 -5.22 1.26
C THR A 28 -9.11 -3.76 1.63
N TYR A 29 -7.85 -3.39 1.88
CA TYR A 29 -7.50 -1.99 2.13
C TYR A 29 -7.73 -1.12 0.89
N GLN A 30 -7.36 -1.59 -0.30
CA GLN A 30 -7.59 -0.84 -1.54
C GLN A 30 -9.09 -0.64 -1.80
N LEU A 31 -9.92 -1.63 -1.51
CA LEU A 31 -11.38 -1.53 -1.61
C LEU A 31 -11.92 -0.49 -0.62
N ALA A 32 -11.53 -0.58 0.66
CA ALA A 32 -11.93 0.37 1.68
C ALA A 32 -11.50 1.81 1.34
N LYS A 33 -10.27 1.98 0.83
CA LYS A 33 -9.76 3.27 0.35
C LYS A 33 -10.57 3.80 -0.83
N SER A 34 -10.94 2.95 -1.79
CA SER A 34 -11.79 3.34 -2.91
C SER A 34 -13.14 3.85 -2.41
N GLU A 35 -13.82 3.08 -1.56
CA GLU A 35 -15.11 3.46 -0.98
C GLU A 35 -15.04 4.77 -0.19
N LEU A 36 -14.01 4.95 0.63
CA LEU A 36 -13.78 6.19 1.37
C LEU A 36 -13.69 7.39 0.41
N THR A 37 -12.81 7.31 -0.59
CA THR A 37 -12.62 8.43 -1.53
C THR A 37 -13.87 8.69 -2.39
N GLY A 38 -14.61 7.63 -2.74
CA GLY A 38 -15.89 7.74 -3.43
C GLY A 38 -16.97 8.39 -2.58
N ALA A 39 -17.05 8.05 -1.29
CA ALA A 39 -18.00 8.64 -0.35
C ALA A 39 -17.81 10.15 -0.20
N PHE A 40 -16.56 10.62 -0.09
CA PHE A 40 -16.27 12.07 -0.08
C PHE A 40 -16.76 12.77 -1.36
N SER A 41 -16.54 12.15 -2.52
CA SER A 41 -17.00 12.70 -3.79
C SER A 41 -18.53 12.73 -3.89
N ARG A 42 -19.22 11.67 -3.44
CA ARG A 42 -20.69 11.59 -3.46
C ARG A 42 -21.34 12.59 -2.49
N ALA A 43 -20.70 12.84 -1.36
CA ALA A 43 -21.14 13.81 -0.36
C ALA A 43 -20.78 15.27 -0.72
N GLN A 44 -20.17 15.52 -1.90
CA GLN A 44 -19.71 16.83 -2.35
C GLN A 44 -18.71 17.51 -1.39
N LEU A 45 -17.91 16.71 -0.68
CA LEU A 45 -16.91 17.18 0.28
C LEU A 45 -15.54 17.43 -0.38
N GLY A 46 -15.50 17.52 -1.71
CA GLY A 46 -14.28 17.62 -2.49
C GLY A 46 -13.71 16.27 -2.94
N ARG A 47 -12.60 16.33 -3.69
CA ARG A 47 -11.94 15.16 -4.26
C ARG A 47 -10.67 14.84 -3.51
N TRP A 48 -10.43 13.55 -3.28
CA TRP A 48 -9.19 13.07 -2.68
C TRP A 48 -8.00 13.32 -3.61
N ILE A 49 -7.01 14.08 -3.15
CA ILE A 49 -5.77 14.34 -3.89
C ILE A 49 -4.74 13.30 -3.51
N LYS A 50 -4.27 12.55 -4.51
CA LYS A 50 -3.20 11.55 -4.35
C LYS A 50 -1.88 12.15 -4.86
N LYS A 51 -0.78 11.62 -4.33
CA LYS A 51 0.54 11.89 -4.88
C LYS A 51 0.72 11.22 -6.24
N PRO A 52 1.66 11.68 -7.08
CA PRO A 52 2.03 11.01 -8.32
C PRO A 52 2.46 9.55 -8.08
N LEU A 53 2.19 8.67 -9.04
CA LEU A 53 2.48 7.24 -8.91
C LEU A 53 3.98 6.97 -8.79
N GLU A 54 4.78 7.81 -9.42
CA GLU A 54 6.24 7.78 -9.45
C GLU A 54 6.83 7.78 -8.03
N GLN A 55 6.14 8.36 -7.04
CA GLN A 55 6.59 8.33 -5.65
C GLN A 55 6.56 6.92 -5.03
N ASP A 56 5.71 6.03 -5.54
CA ASP A 56 5.61 4.64 -5.08
C ASP A 56 6.31 3.65 -6.04
N GLN A 57 7.01 4.13 -7.08
CA GLN A 57 7.72 3.29 -8.07
C GLN A 57 9.19 3.09 -7.67
N PHE A 58 9.43 2.30 -6.62
CA PHE A 58 10.78 1.91 -6.19
C PHE A 58 10.79 0.47 -5.67
N VAL A 59 11.96 -0.18 -5.65
CA VAL A 59 12.17 -1.48 -5.01
C VAL A 59 12.76 -1.29 -3.60
N CYS A 60 12.48 -2.22 -2.68
CA CYS A 60 13.11 -2.20 -1.36
C CYS A 60 14.54 -2.74 -1.44
N GLU A 61 15.53 -1.85 -1.30
CA GLU A 61 16.96 -2.23 -1.31
C GLU A 61 17.39 -3.03 -0.06
N LEU A 62 16.59 -2.97 1.00
CA LEU A 62 16.88 -3.56 2.30
C LEU A 62 15.72 -4.45 2.76
N LEU A 63 15.74 -5.72 2.39
CA LEU A 63 14.71 -6.68 2.80
C LEU A 63 14.90 -7.20 4.23
N ALA A 64 16.11 -7.09 4.79
CA ALA A 64 16.47 -7.61 6.12
C ALA A 64 17.44 -6.67 6.87
N ALA A 65 17.23 -5.35 6.76
CA ALA A 65 18.04 -4.42 7.54
C ALA A 65 17.76 -4.60 9.04
N GLU A 66 18.85 -4.68 9.82
CA GLU A 66 18.77 -4.57 11.28
C GLU A 66 18.02 -3.29 11.66
N PRO A 67 17.09 -3.33 12.64
CA PRO A 67 16.27 -2.17 13.02
C PRO A 67 17.10 -0.90 13.30
N ASP A 68 18.30 -1.06 13.85
CA ASP A 68 19.22 0.03 14.17
C ASP A 68 19.75 0.79 12.93
N VAL A 69 19.68 0.17 11.75
CA VAL A 69 20.07 0.81 10.47
C VAL A 69 18.92 1.64 9.89
N LEU A 70 17.66 1.30 10.23
CA LEU A 70 16.46 1.95 9.69
C LEU A 70 16.06 3.23 10.43
N PHE A 71 16.42 3.36 11.71
CA PHE A 71 15.94 4.43 12.60
C PHE A 71 17.05 5.27 13.25
N ARG A 72 18.26 5.27 12.66
CA ARG A 72 19.39 6.05 13.18
C ARG A 72 19.19 7.56 13.05
#